data_AF-A0AAE1EM02-F1
#
_entry.id   AF-A0AAE1EM02-F1
#
_cell.length_a   1.000
_cell.length_b   1.000
_cell.length_c   1.000
_cell.angle_alpha   90.00
_cell.angle_beta   90.00
_cell.angle_gamma   90.00
#
_symmetry.space_group_name_H-M   'P 1'
#
loop_
_entity.id
_entity.type
_entity.pdbx_description
1 polymer ?
#
loop_
_entity_poly.entity_id
_entity_poly.type
_entity_poly.pdbx_seq_one_letter_code
_entity_poly.pdbx_strand_id
1 'polypeptide(L)'
;QSQDGETYFVKIHAPWDLLARYAEIMKLKKPIKKDDAEKKKSGFFSWLGVKDPFQYDHSRIPQEPTYFSTGFNRTHVDQFIIKDRESFFTPSQRSLIVWEILLRVRYNNNELGVGISRLLANGIYVAAFPLHDGRYDRDGPNGALSAVLGVGPITPTSTKSNPFMWVRRYVGDKMAMYFAWLGFYTEMLIPAAILGSFTFVCGSSSSSLTSTNPVRRFCKRESNSTGTILMCPQCDKHCDYSAAVRVLLQLTDRLPLRQPHHCLLLHRHVLLG
;
A
#
# COMPACT_ATOMS: atom_id res chain seq x y z
N GLN A 1 28.83 18.86 -15.96
CA GLN A 1 29.68 17.66 -16.06
C GLN A 1 29.79 17.04 -14.68
N SER A 2 29.79 15.71 -14.57
CA SER A 2 30.03 15.04 -13.27
C SER A 2 31.43 15.35 -12.76
N GLN A 3 31.65 15.20 -11.45
CA GLN A 3 32.97 15.32 -10.82
C GLN A 3 33.97 14.32 -11.40
N ASP A 4 33.48 13.18 -11.88
CA ASP A 4 34.29 12.11 -12.48
C ASP A 4 34.70 12.40 -13.93
N GLY A 5 34.23 13.49 -14.54
CA GLY A 5 34.57 13.89 -15.90
C GLY A 5 33.93 13.05 -17.03
N GLU A 6 33.50 11.82 -16.75
CA GLU A 6 32.96 10.88 -17.75
C GLU A 6 31.45 10.99 -17.97
N THR A 7 30.70 11.45 -16.97
CA THR A 7 29.24 11.52 -17.04
C THR A 7 28.74 12.92 -17.40
N TYR A 8 27.90 13.00 -18.42
CA TYR A 8 27.23 14.22 -18.88
C TYR A 8 25.75 14.18 -18.51
N PHE A 9 25.27 15.29 -17.93
CA PHE A 9 23.86 15.46 -17.57
C PHE A 9 23.20 16.45 -18.51
N VAL A 10 22.15 16.00 -19.19
CA VAL A 10 21.33 16.84 -20.08
C VAL A 10 20.02 17.16 -19.37
N LYS A 11 19.73 18.45 -19.17
CA LYS A 11 18.46 18.90 -18.61
C LYS A 11 17.46 19.16 -19.74
N ILE A 12 16.27 18.60 -19.61
CA ILE A 12 15.19 18.77 -20.58
C ILE A 12 14.12 19.66 -19.98
N HIS A 13 13.71 20.69 -20.71
CA HIS A 13 12.63 21.59 -20.35
C HIS A 13 11.62 21.65 -21.49
N ALA A 14 10.32 21.58 -21.16
CA ALA A 14 9.24 21.74 -22.13
C ALA A 14 8.53 23.08 -21.92
N PRO A 15 8.46 23.95 -22.94
CA PRO A 15 7.75 25.22 -22.86
C PRO A 15 6.23 25.01 -22.79
N TRP A 16 5.50 26.05 -22.37
CA TRP A 16 4.05 26.01 -22.17
C TRP A 16 3.28 25.48 -23.38
N ASP A 17 3.59 25.94 -24.59
CA ASP A 17 2.85 25.54 -25.79
C ASP A 17 3.00 24.05 -26.12
N LEU A 18 4.19 23.50 -25.87
CA LEU A 18 4.45 22.07 -26.03
C LEU A 18 3.69 21.26 -24.98
N LEU A 19 3.71 21.71 -23.72
CA LEU A 19 2.95 21.10 -22.64
C LEU A 19 1.45 21.13 -22.94
N ALA A 20 0.91 22.28 -23.36
CA ALA A 20 -0.50 22.46 -23.67
C ALA A 20 -0.96 21.56 -24.82
N ARG A 21 -0.17 21.47 -25.91
CA ARG A 21 -0.46 20.61 -27.06
C ARG A 21 -0.53 19.14 -26.66
N TYR A 22 0.49 18.65 -25.94
CA TYR A 22 0.49 17.24 -25.53
C TYR A 22 -0.54 16.94 -24.43
N ALA A 23 -0.81 17.90 -23.52
CA ALA A 23 -1.88 17.77 -22.54
C ALA A 23 -3.26 17.60 -23.18
N GLU A 24 -3.51 18.29 -24.30
CA GLU A 24 -4.75 18.15 -25.08
C GLU A 24 -4.83 16.78 -25.79
N ILE A 25 -3.73 16.31 -26.38
CA ILE A 25 -3.64 14.98 -27.02
C ILE A 25 -3.89 13.88 -25.97
N MET A 26 -3.29 14.03 -24.79
CA MET A 26 -3.43 13.10 -23.67
C MET A 26 -4.75 13.27 -22.89
N LYS A 27 -5.58 14.27 -23.24
CA LYS A 27 -6.84 14.60 -22.55
C LYS A 27 -6.68 14.72 -21.04
N LEU A 28 -5.62 15.38 -20.57
CA LEU A 28 -5.36 15.57 -19.15
C LEU A 28 -6.53 16.31 -18.49
N LYS A 29 -7.12 15.72 -17.44
CA LYS A 29 -8.22 16.37 -16.73
C LYS A 29 -7.73 17.57 -15.93
N LYS A 30 -8.37 18.72 -16.12
CA LYS A 30 -8.03 19.99 -15.48
C LYS A 30 -9.26 20.68 -14.91
N PRO A 31 -9.11 21.47 -13.84
CA PRO A 31 -10.22 22.08 -13.13
C PRO A 31 -10.86 23.23 -13.92
N ILE A 32 -12.20 23.25 -13.97
CA ILE A 32 -13.02 24.33 -14.58
C ILE A 32 -13.72 25.15 -13.50
N LYS A 33 -14.32 24.49 -12.52
CA LYS A 33 -15.13 25.14 -11.49
C LYS A 33 -14.93 24.44 -10.15
N LYS A 34 -14.94 25.21 -9.06
CA LYS A 34 -14.93 24.63 -7.72
C LYS A 34 -16.21 23.81 -7.49
N ASP A 35 -16.04 22.66 -6.88
CA ASP A 35 -17.14 21.79 -6.48
C ASP A 35 -17.71 22.32 -5.17
N ASP A 36 -18.92 22.88 -5.25
CA ASP A 36 -19.64 23.49 -4.13
C ASP A 36 -20.67 22.50 -3.53
N ALA A 37 -20.65 21.22 -3.95
CA ALA A 37 -21.59 20.23 -3.43
C ALA A 37 -21.25 19.83 -1.98
N GLU A 38 -22.26 19.83 -1.11
CA GLU A 38 -22.12 19.32 0.26
C GLU A 38 -21.86 17.81 0.24
N LYS A 39 -20.67 17.40 0.68
CA LYS A 39 -20.32 15.98 0.81
C LYS A 39 -20.79 15.45 2.16
N LYS A 40 -21.81 14.59 2.13
CA LYS A 40 -22.16 13.79 3.32
C LYS A 40 -21.00 12.85 3.65
N LYS A 41 -20.54 12.87 4.91
CA LYS A 41 -19.57 11.90 5.40
C LYS A 41 -20.25 10.53 5.46
N SER A 42 -19.95 9.65 4.51
CA SER A 42 -20.44 8.27 4.49
C SER A 42 -19.26 7.32 4.71
N GLY A 43 -19.19 6.69 5.88
CA GLY A 43 -18.16 5.71 6.21
C GLY A 43 -18.61 4.85 7.39
N PHE A 44 -18.03 3.66 7.51
CA PHE A 44 -18.34 2.70 8.58
C PHE A 44 -18.25 3.33 9.98
N PHE A 45 -17.20 4.14 10.24
CA PHE A 45 -17.04 4.87 11.49
C PHE A 45 -18.10 5.95 11.71
N SER A 46 -18.50 6.66 10.64
CA SER A 46 -19.58 7.65 10.71
C SER A 46 -20.95 7.01 10.96
N TRP A 47 -21.18 5.79 10.47
CA TRP A 47 -22.40 5.02 10.78
C TRP A 47 -22.43 4.55 12.24
N LEU A 48 -21.26 4.21 12.81
CA LEU A 48 -21.10 3.89 14.24
C LEU A 48 -21.12 5.12 15.16
N GLY A 49 -21.23 6.34 14.64
CA GLY A 49 -21.21 7.58 15.44
C GLY A 49 -19.85 7.89 16.09
N VAL A 50 -18.79 7.19 15.69
CA VAL A 50 -17.43 7.37 16.22
C VAL A 50 -16.64 8.26 15.26
N LYS A 51 -15.82 9.16 15.81
CA LYS A 51 -14.87 9.92 14.99
C LYS A 51 -13.92 8.93 14.31
N ASP A 52 -13.82 9.03 13.00
CA ASP A 52 -12.97 8.17 12.21
C ASP A 52 -11.50 8.31 12.70
N PRO A 53 -10.91 7.24 13.28
CA PRO A 53 -9.55 7.29 13.80
C PRO A 53 -8.49 7.48 12.70
N PHE A 54 -8.90 7.33 11.43
CA PHE A 54 -8.07 7.56 10.25
C PHE A 54 -8.25 8.95 9.63
N GLN A 55 -9.10 9.81 10.23
CA GLN A 55 -9.26 11.19 9.76
C GLN A 55 -7.99 12.00 10.06
N TYR A 56 -7.41 12.60 9.01
CA TYR A 56 -6.21 13.43 9.16
C TYR A 56 -6.54 14.80 9.77
N ASP A 57 -5.55 15.34 10.48
CA ASP A 57 -5.61 16.67 11.07
C ASP A 57 -5.52 17.75 9.97
N HIS A 58 -6.66 18.40 9.70
CA HIS A 58 -6.79 19.47 8.70
C HIS A 58 -6.00 20.74 9.06
N SER A 59 -5.52 20.89 10.30
CA SER A 59 -4.70 22.04 10.71
C SER A 59 -3.28 21.99 10.13
N ARG A 60 -2.74 20.78 9.92
CA ARG A 60 -1.40 20.56 9.34
C ARG A 60 -1.43 20.43 7.83
N ILE A 61 -2.53 19.91 7.28
CA ILE A 61 -2.69 19.65 5.86
C ILE A 61 -4.06 20.18 5.43
N PRO A 62 -4.13 21.36 4.79
CA PRO A 62 -5.39 21.91 4.36
C PRO A 62 -6.04 21.01 3.31
N GLN A 63 -7.36 20.84 3.41
CA GLN A 63 -8.13 20.18 2.36
C GLN A 63 -8.02 20.98 1.07
N GLU A 64 -7.50 20.36 0.02
CA GLU A 64 -7.63 20.92 -1.31
C GLU A 64 -9.12 20.88 -1.71
N PRO A 65 -9.69 22.00 -2.16
CA PRO A 65 -11.07 22.02 -2.61
C PRO A 65 -11.22 21.08 -3.81
N THR A 66 -12.33 20.36 -3.87
CA THR A 66 -12.64 19.59 -5.07
C THR A 66 -13.09 20.51 -6.20
N TYR A 67 -12.84 20.07 -7.43
CA TYR A 67 -13.16 20.81 -8.64
C TYR A 67 -13.88 19.90 -9.63
N PHE A 68 -14.85 20.45 -10.35
CA PHE A 68 -15.30 19.88 -11.61
C PHE A 68 -14.17 19.96 -12.62
N SER A 69 -13.84 18.83 -13.24
CA SER A 69 -12.72 18.72 -14.17
C SER A 69 -13.17 18.16 -15.52
N THR A 70 -12.53 18.65 -16.59
CA THR A 70 -12.70 18.12 -17.95
C THR A 70 -11.36 17.94 -18.64
N GLY A 71 -11.33 17.22 -19.75
CA GLY A 71 -10.12 17.07 -20.58
C GLY A 71 -9.64 18.42 -21.09
N PHE A 72 -8.35 18.68 -20.91
CA PHE A 72 -7.72 19.94 -21.30
C PHE A 72 -7.89 20.20 -22.80
N ASN A 73 -8.26 21.44 -23.13
CA ASN A 73 -8.45 21.91 -24.50
C ASN A 73 -7.70 23.23 -24.69
N ARG A 74 -6.76 23.26 -25.64
CA ARG A 74 -5.91 24.43 -25.90
C ARG A 74 -6.67 25.57 -26.59
N THR A 75 -7.77 25.29 -27.27
CA THR A 75 -8.61 26.32 -27.91
C THR A 75 -9.48 27.04 -26.87
N HIS A 76 -9.88 26.35 -25.80
CA HIS A 76 -10.74 26.87 -24.74
C HIS A 76 -10.01 26.96 -23.39
N VAL A 77 -8.81 27.53 -23.39
CA VAL A 77 -7.96 27.65 -22.19
C VAL A 77 -8.62 28.47 -21.09
N ASP A 78 -9.42 29.47 -21.46
CA ASP A 78 -10.10 30.38 -20.53
C ASP A 78 -11.19 29.70 -19.68
N GLN A 79 -11.64 28.49 -20.08
CA GLN A 79 -12.57 27.69 -19.27
C GLN A 79 -11.89 27.06 -18.05
N PHE A 80 -10.56 26.99 -18.03
CA PHE A 80 -9.83 26.35 -16.95
C PHE A 80 -9.38 27.36 -15.90
N ILE A 81 -9.34 26.93 -14.64
CA ILE A 81 -8.84 27.76 -13.54
C ILE A 81 -7.31 27.79 -13.62
N ILE A 82 -6.77 28.87 -14.20
CA ILE A 82 -5.33 29.10 -14.33
C ILE A 82 -4.96 30.30 -13.45
N LYS A 83 -4.31 30.04 -12.31
CA LYS A 83 -3.73 31.10 -11.47
C LYS A 83 -2.42 31.60 -12.08
N ASP A 84 -1.57 30.66 -12.46
CA ASP A 84 -0.26 30.90 -13.05
C ASP A 84 0.06 29.74 -14.02
N ARG A 85 0.73 30.07 -15.13
CA ARG A 85 1.07 29.10 -16.19
C ARG A 85 2.18 28.16 -15.75
N GLU A 86 3.09 28.60 -14.88
CA GLU A 86 4.19 27.73 -14.44
C GLU A 86 3.72 26.62 -13.49
N SER A 87 2.76 26.96 -12.63
CA SER A 87 2.17 26.05 -11.64
C SER A 87 0.93 25.27 -12.10
N PHE A 88 0.34 25.62 -13.26
CA PHE A 88 -0.88 24.95 -13.77
C PHE A 88 -0.68 23.45 -14.03
N PHE A 89 0.47 23.05 -14.56
CA PHE A 89 0.86 21.64 -14.66
C PHE A 89 1.70 21.26 -13.46
N THR A 90 1.27 20.22 -12.72
CA THR A 90 2.03 19.71 -11.59
C THR A 90 3.38 19.16 -12.06
N PRO A 91 4.45 19.17 -11.23
CA PRO A 91 5.75 18.61 -11.62
C PRO A 91 5.66 17.15 -12.14
N SER A 92 4.78 16.35 -11.54
CA SER A 92 4.44 15.00 -12.00
C SER A 92 3.83 14.98 -13.41
N GLN A 93 2.85 15.86 -13.69
CA GLN A 93 2.24 15.98 -15.02
C GLN A 93 3.23 16.48 -16.06
N ARG A 94 4.08 17.46 -15.71
CA ARG A 94 5.13 17.96 -16.61
C ARG A 94 6.10 16.85 -16.98
N SER A 95 6.57 16.09 -16.00
CA SER A 95 7.45 14.94 -16.21
C SER A 95 6.78 13.86 -17.06
N LEU A 96 5.49 13.58 -16.83
CA LEU A 96 4.70 12.63 -17.61
C LEU A 96 4.58 13.07 -19.08
N ILE A 97 4.24 14.34 -19.33
CA ILE A 97 4.14 14.88 -20.70
C ILE A 97 5.50 14.79 -21.41
N VAL A 98 6.59 15.20 -20.75
CA VAL A 98 7.95 15.12 -21.30
C VAL A 98 8.32 13.67 -21.61
N TRP A 99 8.00 12.73 -20.72
CA TRP A 99 8.24 11.32 -20.94
C TRP A 99 7.48 10.79 -22.17
N GLU A 100 6.20 11.13 -22.31
CA GLU A 100 5.40 10.78 -23.49
C GLU A 100 5.96 11.34 -24.80
N ILE A 101 6.53 12.56 -24.75
CA ILE A 101 7.24 13.13 -25.90
C ILE A 101 8.48 12.29 -26.21
N LEU A 102 9.33 12.02 -25.21
CA LEU A 102 10.57 11.27 -25.37
C LEU A 102 10.36 9.84 -25.88
N LEU A 103 9.23 9.22 -25.54
CA LEU A 103 8.85 7.91 -26.09
C LEU A 103 8.50 7.93 -27.58
N ARG A 104 8.10 9.09 -28.13
CA ARG A 104 7.56 9.22 -29.50
C ARG A 104 8.49 9.95 -30.45
N VAL A 105 9.49 10.67 -29.94
CA VAL A 105 10.47 11.39 -30.78
C VAL A 105 11.26 10.39 -31.63
N ARG A 106 11.39 10.68 -32.93
CA ARG A 106 12.24 9.93 -33.85
C ARG A 106 13.64 10.55 -33.85
N TYR A 107 14.66 9.70 -33.80
CA TYR A 107 16.07 10.10 -33.91
C TYR A 107 16.73 9.62 -35.21
N ASN A 108 16.06 8.73 -35.96
CA ASN A 108 16.48 8.27 -37.27
C ASN A 108 15.25 8.13 -38.18
N ASN A 109 15.46 8.23 -39.50
CA ASN A 109 14.44 8.05 -40.53
C ASN A 109 13.94 6.60 -40.63
N ASN A 110 14.69 5.64 -40.10
CA ASN A 110 14.27 4.23 -40.03
C ASN A 110 13.03 4.06 -39.13
N GLU A 111 12.16 3.10 -39.45
CA GLU A 111 10.97 2.76 -38.63
C GLU A 111 11.33 2.38 -37.19
N LEU A 112 12.52 1.83 -37.00
CA LEU A 112 13.09 1.39 -35.73
C LEU A 112 13.67 2.53 -34.88
N GLY A 113 13.82 3.73 -35.45
CA GLY A 113 14.51 4.88 -34.87
C GLY A 113 13.66 5.79 -34.00
N VAL A 114 12.84 5.22 -33.12
CA VAL A 114 11.84 5.97 -32.32
C VAL A 114 12.00 5.68 -30.83
N GLY A 115 11.91 6.73 -30.03
CA GLY A 115 11.74 6.66 -28.58
C GLY A 115 13.03 6.51 -27.78
N ILE A 116 13.02 7.10 -26.59
CA ILE A 116 14.15 7.05 -25.64
C ILE A 116 14.40 5.65 -25.07
N SER A 117 13.37 4.81 -24.94
CA SER A 117 13.51 3.45 -24.38
C SER A 117 14.53 2.61 -25.14
N ARG A 118 14.60 2.76 -26.46
CA ARG A 118 15.58 2.04 -27.28
C ARG A 118 16.99 2.61 -27.13
N LEU A 119 17.11 3.93 -26.99
CA LEU A 119 18.40 4.58 -26.74
C LEU A 119 18.98 4.16 -25.39
N LEU A 120 18.13 3.96 -24.38
CA LEU A 120 18.51 3.38 -23.09
C LEU A 120 18.89 1.90 -23.22
N ALA A 121 18.10 1.10 -23.92
CA ALA A 121 18.38 -0.32 -24.12
C ALA A 121 19.69 -0.59 -24.89
N ASN A 122 20.03 0.28 -25.83
CA ASN A 122 21.28 0.21 -26.60
C ASN A 122 22.48 0.80 -25.84
N GLY A 123 22.30 1.35 -24.63
CA GLY A 123 23.37 1.95 -23.84
C GLY A 123 23.88 3.30 -24.38
N ILE A 124 23.14 3.98 -25.26
CA ILE A 124 23.50 5.33 -25.74
C ILE A 124 23.28 6.34 -24.60
N TYR A 125 22.17 6.19 -23.88
CA TYR A 125 21.94 6.90 -22.63
C TYR A 125 22.04 5.92 -21.46
N VAL A 126 22.70 6.35 -20.38
CA VAL A 126 22.84 5.54 -19.16
C VAL A 126 21.54 5.48 -18.38
N ALA A 127 20.87 6.63 -18.22
CA ALA A 127 19.62 6.73 -17.48
C ALA A 127 18.80 7.93 -17.94
N ALA A 128 17.49 7.85 -17.72
CA ALA A 128 16.56 8.97 -17.86
C ALA A 128 15.61 8.97 -16.67
N PHE A 129 15.58 10.06 -15.91
CA PHE A 129 14.77 10.17 -14.70
C PHE A 129 14.28 11.61 -14.50
N PRO A 130 13.07 11.79 -13.93
CA PRO A 130 12.62 13.11 -13.50
C PRO A 130 13.40 13.57 -12.27
N LEU A 131 13.53 14.89 -12.11
CA LEU A 131 14.13 15.48 -10.92
C LEU A 131 13.11 15.59 -9.79
N HIS A 132 13.55 15.34 -8.57
CA HIS A 132 12.75 15.52 -7.36
C HIS A 132 12.89 16.96 -6.82
N ASP A 133 11.79 17.47 -6.25
CA ASP A 133 11.79 18.79 -5.60
C ASP A 133 12.52 18.75 -4.26
N GLY A 134 13.79 19.15 -4.26
CA GLY A 134 14.59 19.38 -3.06
C GLY A 134 15.23 18.12 -2.46
N ARG A 135 15.73 18.29 -1.24
CA ARG A 135 16.54 17.30 -0.51
C ARG A 135 15.63 16.57 0.48
N TYR A 136 15.73 15.25 0.56
CA TYR A 136 14.81 14.44 1.39
C TYR A 136 14.97 14.68 2.91
N ASP A 137 16.13 15.20 3.31
CA ASP A 137 16.55 15.41 4.70
C ASP A 137 16.17 16.78 5.26
N ARG A 138 15.69 17.70 4.41
CA ARG A 138 15.31 19.05 4.80
C ARG A 138 14.03 19.47 4.11
N ASP A 139 13.14 20.11 4.85
CA ASP A 139 11.98 20.75 4.26
C ASP A 139 12.44 21.77 3.23
N GLY A 140 12.18 21.49 1.95
CA GLY A 140 12.32 22.50 0.91
C GLY A 140 11.38 23.68 1.17
N PRO A 141 11.52 24.82 0.46
CA PRO A 141 10.70 26.02 0.70
C PRO A 141 9.18 25.78 0.64
N ASN A 142 8.73 24.67 0.03
CA ASN A 142 7.33 24.30 -0.09
C ASN A 142 6.89 23.11 0.80
N GLY A 143 7.79 22.51 1.62
CA GLY A 143 7.48 21.41 2.56
C GLY A 143 6.95 20.09 1.94
N ALA A 144 6.75 20.04 0.63
CA ALA A 144 6.03 18.98 -0.06
C ALA A 144 6.74 17.60 0.02
N LEU A 145 8.07 17.58 0.03
CA LEU A 145 8.84 16.34 0.00
C LEU A 145 8.80 15.59 1.34
N SER A 146 8.91 16.31 2.46
CA SER A 146 8.83 15.77 3.82
C SER A 146 7.42 15.28 4.17
N ALA A 147 6.40 15.99 3.69
CA ALA A 147 5.00 15.59 3.82
C ALA A 147 4.66 14.33 2.97
N VAL A 148 5.29 14.16 1.80
CA VAL A 148 5.05 13.01 0.89
C VAL A 148 5.87 11.78 1.26
N LEU A 149 7.12 11.95 1.69
CA LEU A 149 7.99 10.83 2.11
C LEU A 149 7.69 10.34 3.53
N GLY A 150 6.87 11.06 4.30
CA GLY A 150 6.52 10.65 5.66
C GLY A 150 7.74 10.54 6.58
N VAL A 151 8.79 11.35 6.38
CA VAL A 151 10.08 11.27 7.12
C VAL A 151 9.98 11.83 8.56
N GLY A 152 8.77 11.91 9.11
CA GLY A 152 8.61 12.00 10.56
C GLY A 152 8.77 10.61 11.18
N PRO A 153 9.26 10.48 12.42
CA PRO A 153 9.38 9.19 13.07
C PRO A 153 8.04 8.45 13.03
N ILE A 154 8.07 7.22 12.52
CA ILE A 154 6.95 6.26 12.55
C ILE A 154 6.81 5.83 14.00
N THR A 155 6.16 6.66 14.81
CA THR A 155 5.74 6.26 16.15
C THR A 155 4.50 5.37 16.01
N PRO A 156 4.36 4.27 16.75
CA PRO A 156 3.17 3.41 16.69
C PRO A 156 1.86 4.15 17.07
N THR A 157 1.98 5.34 17.67
CA THR A 157 0.88 6.23 18.04
C THR A 157 0.59 7.33 17.02
N SER A 158 1.41 7.50 15.98
CA SER A 158 1.13 8.47 14.93
C SER A 158 0.22 7.83 13.88
N THR A 159 -1.09 7.94 14.08
CA THR A 159 -2.11 7.84 13.02
C THR A 159 -1.97 9.03 12.06
N LYS A 160 -0.79 9.19 11.46
CA LYS A 160 -0.59 10.15 10.38
C LYS A 160 -1.17 9.49 9.13
N SER A 161 -2.46 9.72 8.92
CA SER A 161 -3.14 9.35 7.69
C SER A 161 -2.43 10.07 6.52
N ASN A 162 -1.91 9.28 5.59
CA ASN A 162 -1.14 9.81 4.47
C ASN A 162 -2.06 10.70 3.63
N PRO A 163 -1.71 11.97 3.38
CA PRO A 163 -2.53 12.83 2.56
C PRO A 163 -2.46 12.36 1.10
N PHE A 164 -3.40 11.49 0.71
CA PHE A 164 -3.47 10.89 -0.62
C PHE A 164 -3.37 11.94 -1.74
N MET A 165 -4.00 13.11 -1.57
CA MET A 165 -3.98 14.17 -2.58
C MET A 165 -2.58 14.76 -2.81
N TRP A 166 -1.75 14.85 -1.76
CA TRP A 166 -0.36 15.31 -1.89
C TRP A 166 0.52 14.28 -2.57
N VAL A 167 0.37 13.00 -2.21
CA VAL A 167 1.03 11.88 -2.89
C VAL A 167 0.64 11.84 -4.36
N ARG A 168 -0.64 12.04 -4.67
CA ARG A 168 -1.16 12.14 -6.04
C ARG A 168 -0.53 13.29 -6.81
N ARG A 169 -0.45 14.47 -6.22
CA ARG A 169 0.14 15.65 -6.87
C ARG A 169 1.63 15.47 -7.16
N TYR A 170 2.36 14.82 -6.25
CA TYR A 170 3.81 14.66 -6.34
C TYR A 170 4.25 13.43 -7.14
N VAL A 171 3.71 12.26 -6.84
CA VAL A 171 4.11 10.97 -7.46
C VAL A 171 3.25 10.64 -8.69
N GLY A 172 2.01 11.12 -8.72
CA GLY A 172 1.06 10.89 -9.80
C GLY A 172 -0.06 9.89 -9.45
N ASP A 173 -1.05 9.81 -10.35
CA ASP A 173 -2.32 9.12 -10.12
C ASP A 173 -2.16 7.59 -9.93
N LYS A 174 -1.21 6.96 -10.65
CA LYS A 174 -0.98 5.51 -10.57
C LYS A 174 -0.51 5.08 -9.18
N MET A 175 0.49 5.77 -8.64
CA MET A 175 1.03 5.46 -7.31
C MET A 175 0.07 5.89 -6.21
N ALA A 176 -0.64 7.01 -6.39
CA ALA A 176 -1.68 7.40 -5.46
C ALA A 176 -2.77 6.34 -5.35
N MET A 177 -3.25 5.78 -6.48
CA MET A 177 -4.24 4.69 -6.48
C MET A 177 -3.76 3.48 -5.68
N TYR A 178 -2.48 3.11 -5.82
CA TYR A 178 -1.89 2.03 -5.02
C TYR A 178 -1.98 2.31 -3.51
N PHE A 179 -1.56 3.51 -3.07
CA PHE A 179 -1.63 3.87 -1.65
C PHE A 179 -3.07 4.02 -1.13
N ALA A 180 -4.00 4.51 -1.95
CA ALA A 180 -5.42 4.55 -1.59
C ALA A 180 -6.00 3.16 -1.39
N TRP A 181 -5.70 2.23 -2.31
CA TRP A 181 -6.13 0.84 -2.19
C TRP A 181 -5.51 0.15 -0.98
N LEU A 182 -4.23 0.40 -0.71
CA LEU A 182 -3.56 -0.12 0.48
C LEU A 182 -4.22 0.39 1.77
N GLY A 183 -4.51 1.68 1.86
CA GLY A 183 -5.23 2.27 3.00
C GLY A 183 -6.59 1.63 3.22
N PHE A 184 -7.40 1.56 2.17
CA PHE A 184 -8.71 0.89 2.20
C PHE A 184 -8.62 -0.58 2.61
N TYR A 185 -7.64 -1.32 2.08
CA TYR A 185 -7.41 -2.71 2.43
C TYR A 185 -7.06 -2.88 3.91
N THR A 186 -6.19 -2.01 4.45
CA THR A 186 -5.85 -2.03 5.89
C THR A 186 -7.05 -1.67 6.77
N GLU A 187 -7.93 -0.78 6.34
CA GLU A 187 -9.17 -0.46 7.06
C GLU A 187 -10.13 -1.65 7.10
N MET A 188 -10.27 -2.39 5.99
CA MET A 188 -11.11 -3.60 5.92
C MET A 188 -10.59 -4.76 6.77
N LEU A 189 -9.28 -4.81 7.03
CA LEU A 189 -8.69 -5.84 7.90
C LEU A 189 -9.07 -5.65 9.37
N ILE A 190 -9.44 -4.45 9.81
CA ILE A 190 -9.78 -4.16 11.21
C ILE A 190 -11.01 -4.96 11.67
N PRO A 191 -12.20 -4.87 11.02
CA PRO A 191 -13.34 -5.68 11.43
C PRO A 191 -13.09 -7.18 11.28
N ALA A 192 -12.35 -7.61 10.25
CA ALA A 192 -11.97 -9.01 10.09
C ALA A 192 -11.10 -9.51 11.26
N ALA A 193 -10.13 -8.71 11.70
CA ALA A 193 -9.28 -9.02 12.84
C ALA A 193 -10.07 -9.03 14.17
N ILE A 194 -11.03 -8.12 14.35
CA ILE A 194 -11.91 -8.10 15.53
C ILE A 194 -12.76 -9.38 15.58
N LEU A 195 -13.43 -9.73 14.48
CA LEU A 195 -14.25 -10.94 14.41
C LEU A 195 -13.41 -12.20 14.60
N GLY A 196 -12.25 -12.29 13.95
CA GLY A 196 -11.34 -13.44 14.12
C GLY A 196 -10.76 -13.56 15.53
N SER A 197 -10.46 -12.44 16.18
CA SER A 197 -10.00 -12.43 17.58
C SER A 197 -11.13 -12.84 18.53
N PHE A 198 -12.36 -12.37 18.29
CA PHE A 198 -13.52 -12.71 19.11
C PHE A 198 -13.85 -14.20 19.02
N THR A 199 -13.90 -14.78 17.82
CA THR A 199 -14.15 -16.22 17.65
C THR A 199 -13.06 -17.06 18.30
N PHE A 200 -11.80 -16.64 18.20
CA PHE A 200 -10.68 -17.31 18.87
C PHE A 200 -10.82 -17.28 20.40
N VAL A 201 -11.15 -16.12 20.99
CA VAL A 201 -11.33 -15.98 22.44
C VAL A 201 -12.54 -16.78 22.93
N CYS A 202 -13.69 -16.69 22.26
CA CYS A 202 -14.87 -17.49 22.59
C CYS A 202 -14.57 -18.99 22.50
N GLY A 203 -13.92 -19.41 21.41
CA GLY A 203 -13.49 -20.79 21.22
C GLY A 203 -12.60 -21.29 22.35
N SER A 204 -11.57 -20.53 22.73
CA SER A 204 -10.69 -20.88 23.86
C SER A 204 -11.41 -20.90 25.22
N SER A 205 -12.41 -20.03 25.42
CA SER A 205 -13.16 -19.96 26.67
C SER A 205 -14.13 -21.15 26.79
N SER A 206 -15.01 -21.34 25.81
CA SER A 206 -15.99 -22.43 25.80
C SER A 206 -15.34 -23.79 26.01
N SER A 207 -14.19 -23.96 25.40
CA SER A 207 -13.51 -25.22 25.36
C SER A 207 -12.68 -25.57 26.60
N SER A 208 -12.37 -24.59 27.44
CA SER A 208 -11.86 -24.77 28.81
C SER A 208 -12.97 -25.21 29.77
N LEU A 209 -14.21 -24.76 29.53
CA LEU A 209 -15.37 -25.05 30.38
C LEU A 209 -16.08 -26.36 30.02
N THR A 210 -16.09 -26.77 28.75
CA THR A 210 -16.85 -27.94 28.30
C THR A 210 -16.14 -29.27 28.63
N SER A 211 -16.78 -30.09 29.45
CA SER A 211 -16.32 -31.45 29.82
C SER A 211 -16.41 -32.47 28.68
N THR A 212 -17.18 -32.17 27.63
CA THR A 212 -17.35 -33.01 26.43
C THR A 212 -16.34 -32.73 25.32
N ASN A 213 -15.34 -31.87 25.55
CA ASN A 213 -14.29 -31.61 24.56
C ASN A 213 -13.51 -32.92 24.25
N PRO A 214 -13.48 -33.39 22.99
CA PRO A 214 -12.79 -34.64 22.63
C PRO A 214 -11.29 -34.59 22.93
N VAL A 215 -10.65 -33.41 22.84
CA VAL A 215 -9.23 -33.20 23.18
C VAL A 215 -8.95 -33.53 24.65
N ARG A 216 -9.88 -33.20 25.56
CA ARG A 216 -9.73 -33.46 27.01
C ARG A 216 -9.71 -34.95 27.33
N ARG A 217 -10.30 -35.81 26.49
CA ARG A 217 -10.26 -37.28 26.65
C ARG A 217 -8.87 -37.84 26.38
N PHE A 218 -8.11 -37.21 25.49
CA PHE A 218 -6.71 -37.57 25.21
C PHE A 218 -5.73 -36.96 26.23
N CYS A 219 -6.07 -35.81 26.83
CA CYS A 219 -5.18 -35.12 27.77
C CYS A 219 -5.33 -35.51 29.26
N LYS A 220 -6.45 -36.11 29.67
CA LYS A 220 -6.60 -36.62 31.05
C LYS A 220 -5.69 -37.85 31.24
N ARG A 221 -4.57 -37.65 31.93
CA ARG A 221 -3.59 -38.69 32.27
C ARG A 221 -4.05 -39.66 33.37
N GLU A 222 -5.21 -39.40 33.97
CA GLU A 222 -5.66 -40.07 35.18
C GLU A 222 -7.03 -40.72 34.98
N SER A 223 -7.00 -41.97 34.53
CA SER A 223 -7.88 -43.08 34.94
C SER A 223 -7.73 -44.21 33.92
N ASN A 224 -6.76 -45.10 34.17
CA ASN A 224 -6.61 -46.51 33.75
C ASN A 224 -7.18 -47.08 32.42
N SER A 225 -7.58 -46.28 31.42
CA SER A 225 -8.05 -46.84 30.13
C SER A 225 -7.83 -45.97 28.87
N THR A 226 -7.43 -44.69 28.97
CA THR A 226 -7.25 -43.81 27.77
C THR A 226 -5.81 -43.39 27.46
N GLY A 227 -4.87 -43.52 28.40
CA GLY A 227 -3.44 -43.35 28.13
C GLY A 227 -2.81 -44.50 27.33
N THR A 228 -3.57 -45.56 27.10
CA THR A 228 -3.16 -46.85 26.50
C THR A 228 -3.76 -47.08 25.10
N ILE A 229 -4.29 -46.03 24.45
CA ILE A 229 -4.67 -46.14 23.03
C ILE A 229 -3.38 -46.22 22.21
N LEU A 230 -2.99 -47.45 21.85
CA LEU A 230 -1.87 -47.75 20.97
C LEU A 230 -2.27 -47.39 19.53
N MET A 231 -1.50 -46.53 18.89
CA MET A 231 -1.64 -46.26 17.46
C MET A 231 -0.70 -47.15 16.68
N CYS A 232 -1.13 -47.57 15.49
CA CYS A 232 -0.27 -48.29 14.57
C CYS A 232 0.96 -47.45 14.21
N PRO A 233 2.14 -48.07 14.06
CA PRO A 233 3.31 -47.39 13.54
C PRO A 233 3.00 -46.83 12.14
N GLN A 234 3.43 -45.61 11.87
CA GLN A 234 3.24 -44.95 10.57
C GLN A 234 4.26 -45.42 9.51
N CYS A 235 5.10 -46.40 9.82
CA CYS A 235 6.18 -46.89 8.97
C CYS A 235 5.98 -48.37 8.63
N ASP A 236 6.37 -48.76 7.42
CA ASP A 236 6.12 -50.10 6.89
C ASP A 236 6.98 -51.21 7.52
N LYS A 237 8.16 -50.89 8.07
CA LYS A 237 9.07 -51.88 8.69
C LYS A 237 9.78 -51.34 9.93
N HIS A 238 9.87 -52.18 10.97
CA HIS A 238 10.70 -52.00 12.17
C HIS A 238 10.41 -50.71 12.99
N CYS A 239 9.15 -50.48 13.34
CA CYS A 239 8.74 -49.37 14.20
C CYS A 239 7.85 -49.82 15.35
N ASP A 240 8.10 -49.25 16.52
CA ASP A 240 7.35 -49.54 17.74
C ASP A 240 6.01 -48.82 17.77
N TYR A 241 5.01 -49.50 18.34
CA TYR A 241 3.71 -48.89 18.61
C TYR A 241 3.86 -47.74 19.60
N SER A 242 3.24 -46.61 19.28
CA SER A 242 3.30 -45.42 20.12
C SER A 242 1.93 -45.11 20.71
N ALA A 243 1.91 -44.61 21.96
CA ALA A 243 0.68 -44.13 22.56
C ALA A 243 0.15 -42.91 21.77
N ALA A 244 -1.15 -42.87 21.52
CA ALA A 244 -1.81 -41.80 20.75
C ALA A 244 -1.45 -40.39 21.26
N VAL A 245 -1.33 -40.22 22.58
CA VAL A 245 -0.92 -38.95 23.20
C VAL A 245 0.50 -38.55 22.79
N ARG A 246 1.44 -39.51 22.68
CA ARG A 246 2.83 -39.24 22.27
C ARG A 246 2.91 -38.81 20.81
N VAL A 247 2.14 -39.45 19.93
CA VAL A 247 2.08 -39.09 18.49
C VAL A 247 1.49 -37.69 18.30
N LEU A 248 0.40 -37.38 19.02
CA LEU A 248 -0.23 -36.05 18.97
C LEU A 248 0.70 -34.94 19.48
N LEU A 249 1.48 -35.20 20.54
CA LEU A 249 2.45 -34.25 21.07
C LEU A 249 3.63 -34.01 20.11
N GLN A 250 4.14 -35.07 19.47
CA GLN A 250 5.21 -34.95 18.47
C GLN A 250 4.78 -34.18 17.21
N LEU A 251 3.51 -34.26 16.82
CA LEU A 251 2.96 -33.46 15.73
C LEU A 251 2.86 -31.98 16.10
N THR A 252 2.57 -31.64 17.36
CA THR A 252 2.53 -30.24 17.83
C THR A 252 3.92 -29.61 18.01
N ASP A 253 4.95 -30.39 18.38
CA ASP A 253 6.32 -29.87 18.61
C ASP A 253 7.07 -29.49 17.32
N ARG A 254 6.57 -29.88 16.13
CA ARG A 254 7.14 -29.45 14.83
C ARG A 254 6.75 -28.02 14.42
N LEU A 255 5.96 -27.31 15.22
CA LEU A 255 5.58 -25.91 14.99
C LEU A 255 6.34 -24.97 15.95
N PRO A 256 6.85 -23.82 15.48
CA PRO A 256 7.94 -23.08 16.13
C PRO A 256 7.49 -22.17 17.29
N LEU A 257 6.56 -22.62 18.15
CA LEU A 257 6.08 -21.84 19.29
C LEU A 257 6.45 -22.51 20.62
N ARG A 258 7.64 -22.14 21.09
CA ARG A 258 8.30 -22.60 22.33
C ARG A 258 7.72 -21.90 23.57
N GLN A 259 6.75 -22.49 24.28
CA GLN A 259 6.49 -22.23 25.70
C GLN A 259 5.82 -23.42 26.45
N PRO A 260 6.08 -23.61 27.76
CA PRO A 260 5.92 -24.88 28.49
C PRO A 260 4.52 -25.10 29.12
N HIS A 261 3.44 -24.76 28.42
CA HIS A 261 2.07 -25.09 28.83
C HIS A 261 1.41 -26.01 27.80
N HIS A 262 1.83 -27.27 27.80
CA HIS A 262 1.64 -28.24 26.73
C HIS A 262 0.21 -28.78 26.53
N CYS A 263 -0.77 -28.37 27.35
CA CYS A 263 -2.17 -28.79 27.19
C CYS A 263 -3.05 -27.74 26.47
N LEU A 264 -2.59 -26.49 26.33
CA LEU A 264 -3.28 -25.40 25.63
C LEU A 264 -2.99 -25.39 24.12
N LEU A 265 -1.96 -26.08 23.65
CA LEU A 265 -1.53 -26.07 22.24
C LEU A 265 -2.34 -27.04 21.35
N LEU A 266 -2.64 -28.25 21.84
CA LEU A 266 -3.59 -29.18 21.19
C LEU A 266 -4.99 -28.57 21.08
N HIS A 267 -5.31 -27.66 22.00
CA HIS A 267 -6.53 -26.88 22.03
C HIS A 267 -6.60 -25.84 20.89
N ARG A 268 -5.48 -25.15 20.64
CA ARG A 268 -5.35 -24.08 19.65
C ARG A 268 -5.47 -24.56 18.20
N HIS A 269 -5.09 -25.81 17.91
CA HIS A 269 -5.11 -26.36 16.54
C HIS A 269 -6.48 -26.85 16.06
N VAL A 270 -7.39 -27.22 16.96
CA VAL A 270 -8.76 -27.64 16.59
C VAL A 270 -9.65 -26.41 16.28
N LEU A 271 -9.28 -25.23 16.76
CA LEU A 271 -10.01 -23.97 16.53
C LEU A 271 -9.52 -23.16 15.31
N LEU A 272 -8.41 -23.55 14.69
CA LEU A 272 -7.78 -22.87 13.55
C LEU A 272 -7.81 -23.70 12.24
N GLY A 273 -8.60 -24.77 12.20
CA GLY A 273 -8.94 -25.51 10.99
C GLY A 273 -10.29 -25.09 10.44
#